data_AF-A0A397P9H1-F1
#
_entry.id   AF-A0A397P9H1-F1
#
_cell.length_a   1.000
_cell.length_b   1.000
_cell.length_c   1.000
_cell.angle_alpha   90.00
_cell.angle_beta   90.00
_cell.angle_gamma   90.00
#
_symmetry.space_group_name_H-M   'P 1'
#
loop_
_entity.id
_entity.type
_entity.pdbx_description
1 polymer ?
#
loop_
_entity_poly.entity_id
_entity_poly.type
_entity_poly.pdbx_seq_one_letter_code
_entity_poly.pdbx_strand_id
1 'polypeptide(L)'
;MNDAHALPLTGKRILVAKPGLDGHDIGAKIIALALRDAGAEVIYTGLRKAPDFIARIAVDEDVDAVGLSILSGSHVELVRQTRDSLADLGGEDIPMFVGGTIPGDDHDALRQLGVARIFTSEMQLPDVITQVAEVLA
;
A
#
# COMPACT_ATOMS: atom_id res chain seq x y z
N MET A 1 14.48 30.43 14.12
CA MET A 1 13.72 30.14 12.89
C MET A 1 13.91 28.66 12.64
N ASN A 2 13.11 27.83 13.33
CA ASN A 2 13.32 26.40 13.42
C ASN A 2 12.64 25.73 12.22
N ASP A 3 13.43 25.01 11.45
CA ASP A 3 13.13 24.04 10.38
C ASP A 3 11.74 24.09 9.75
N ALA A 4 11.72 24.37 8.44
CA ALA A 4 10.66 23.83 7.59
C ALA A 4 10.68 22.31 7.79
N HIS A 5 9.73 21.79 8.57
CA HIS A 5 9.61 20.35 8.82
C HIS A 5 9.59 19.64 7.47
N ALA A 6 10.66 18.91 7.15
CA ALA A 6 10.68 18.03 6.00
C ALA A 6 9.47 17.09 6.14
N LEU A 7 8.65 17.01 5.09
CA LEU A 7 7.47 16.15 5.13
C LEU A 7 7.95 14.70 5.28
N PRO A 8 7.26 13.86 6.07
CA PRO A 8 7.79 12.58 6.55
C PRO A 8 8.02 11.55 5.44
N LEU A 9 7.44 11.75 4.25
CA LEU A 9 7.60 10.87 3.08
C LEU A 9 8.32 11.57 1.91
N THR A 10 9.04 12.67 2.18
CA THR A 10 9.78 13.39 1.14
C THR A 10 10.75 12.45 0.44
N GLY A 11 10.66 12.37 -0.89
CA GLY A 11 11.53 11.53 -1.73
C GLY A 11 11.12 10.06 -1.79
N LYS A 12 9.97 9.69 -1.23
CA LYS A 12 9.40 8.34 -1.35
C LYS A 12 8.43 8.25 -2.50
N ARG A 13 8.47 7.16 -3.26
CA ARG A 13 7.51 6.80 -4.30
C ARG A 13 6.65 5.64 -3.83
N ILE A 14 5.33 5.82 -3.77
CA ILE A 14 4.40 4.83 -3.23
C ILE A 14 3.33 4.50 -4.26
N LEU A 15 3.20 3.22 -4.57
CA LEU A 15 2.14 2.69 -5.41
C LEU A 15 0.90 2.38 -4.58
N VAL A 16 -0.21 3.08 -4.83
CA VAL A 16 -1.52 2.73 -4.26
C VAL A 16 -2.34 1.99 -5.31
N ALA A 17 -2.66 0.72 -5.02
CA ALA A 17 -3.31 -0.17 -5.96
C ALA A 17 -4.60 -0.78 -5.42
N LYS A 18 -5.49 -1.13 -6.35
CA LYS A 18 -6.78 -1.79 -6.08
C LYS A 18 -6.87 -3.11 -6.84
N PRO A 19 -6.43 -4.22 -6.23
CA PRO A 19 -6.43 -5.51 -6.90
C PRO A 19 -7.84 -6.12 -7.03
N GLY A 20 -8.03 -7.00 -8.03
CA GLY A 20 -9.22 -7.83 -8.15
C GLY A 20 -10.45 -7.09 -8.69
N LEU A 21 -11.65 -7.38 -8.16
CA LEU A 21 -12.92 -6.80 -8.62
C LEU A 21 -13.44 -5.66 -7.74
N ASP A 22 -12.67 -5.24 -6.74
CA ASP A 22 -13.07 -4.23 -5.78
C ASP A 22 -13.34 -2.86 -6.46
N GLY A 23 -14.58 -2.40 -6.35
CA GLY A 23 -15.05 -1.12 -6.90
C GLY A 23 -14.99 0.05 -5.92
N HIS A 24 -14.63 -0.16 -4.66
CA HIS A 24 -14.60 0.90 -3.65
C HIS A 24 -13.34 1.76 -3.83
N ASP A 25 -13.46 2.98 -4.31
CA ASP A 25 -12.30 3.82 -4.63
C ASP A 25 -12.01 4.93 -3.60
N ILE A 26 -13.01 5.34 -2.82
CA ILE A 26 -12.92 6.51 -1.94
C ILE A 26 -11.76 6.39 -0.95
N GLY A 27 -11.66 5.27 -0.23
CA GLY A 27 -10.59 5.07 0.77
C GLY A 27 -9.20 5.12 0.13
N ALA A 28 -9.01 4.44 -1.00
CA ALA A 28 -7.73 4.45 -1.72
C ALA A 28 -7.33 5.86 -2.20
N LYS A 29 -8.30 6.64 -2.69
CA LYS A 29 -8.08 8.03 -3.10
C LYS A 29 -7.73 8.94 -1.92
N ILE A 30 -8.37 8.77 -0.77
CA ILE A 30 -8.06 9.52 0.45
C ILE A 30 -6.63 9.20 0.91
N ILE A 31 -6.25 7.92 0.97
CA ILE A 31 -4.89 7.52 1.32
C ILE A 31 -3.87 8.07 0.32
N ALA A 32 -4.14 7.97 -0.98
CA ALA A 32 -3.26 8.52 -2.01
C ALA A 32 -3.03 10.04 -1.87
N LEU A 33 -4.09 10.80 -1.58
CA LEU A 33 -3.98 12.23 -1.32
C LEU A 33 -3.17 12.51 -0.05
N ALA A 34 -3.41 11.76 1.02
CA ALA A 34 -2.72 11.94 2.30
C ALA A 34 -1.22 11.63 2.22
N LEU A 35 -0.84 10.56 1.52
CA LEU A 35 0.57 10.21 1.27
C LEU A 35 1.27 11.32 0.48
N ARG A 36 0.59 11.87 -0.54
CA ARG A 36 1.10 13.00 -1.32
C ARG A 36 1.26 14.26 -0.46
N ASP A 37 0.27 14.59 0.35
CA ASP A 37 0.32 15.75 1.25
C ASP A 37 1.42 15.59 2.32
N ALA A 38 1.80 14.34 2.62
CA ALA A 38 2.94 13.97 3.46
C ALA A 38 4.29 13.89 2.70
N GLY A 39 4.34 14.30 1.42
CA GLY A 39 5.57 14.47 0.65
C GLY A 39 5.94 13.35 -0.31
N ALA A 40 5.15 12.28 -0.38
CA ALA A 40 5.42 11.17 -1.30
C ALA A 40 5.03 11.51 -2.75
N GLU A 41 5.77 10.96 -3.71
CA GLU A 41 5.28 10.75 -5.07
C GLU A 41 4.32 9.54 -5.05
N VAL A 42 3.08 9.73 -5.49
CA VAL A 42 2.05 8.69 -5.40
C VAL A 42 1.57 8.28 -6.78
N ILE A 43 1.72 6.97 -7.07
CA ILE A 43 1.17 6.35 -8.27
C ILE A 43 -0.13 5.66 -7.86
N TYR A 44 -1.26 6.05 -8.47
CA TYR A 44 -2.54 5.37 -8.24
C TYR A 44 -2.92 4.54 -9.47
N THR A 45 -3.05 3.22 -9.31
CA THR A 45 -3.28 2.33 -10.46
C THR A 45 -4.69 2.45 -11.05
N GLY A 46 -5.62 3.08 -10.34
CA GLY A 46 -7.05 2.96 -10.64
C GLY A 46 -7.61 1.60 -10.20
N LEU A 47 -8.86 1.36 -10.57
CA LEU A 47 -9.64 0.21 -10.11
C LEU A 47 -9.28 -1.08 -10.84
N ARG A 48 -9.51 -2.19 -10.14
CA ARG A 48 -9.57 -3.55 -10.67
C ARG A 48 -8.35 -3.97 -11.47
N LYS A 49 -7.18 -3.89 -10.84
CA LYS A 49 -5.93 -4.31 -11.45
C LYS A 49 -5.58 -5.74 -11.09
N ALA A 50 -4.95 -6.43 -12.04
CA ALA A 50 -4.44 -7.75 -11.81
C ALA A 50 -3.15 -7.66 -10.95
N PRO A 51 -2.89 -8.63 -10.05
CA PRO A 51 -1.71 -8.61 -9.19
C PRO A 51 -0.37 -8.51 -9.94
N ASP A 52 -0.25 -9.18 -11.08
CA ASP A 52 0.93 -9.15 -11.96
C ASP A 52 1.15 -7.77 -12.58
N PHE A 53 0.07 -7.09 -12.98
CA PHE A 53 0.14 -5.70 -13.45
C PHE A 53 0.62 -4.77 -12.33
N ILE A 54 0.11 -4.94 -11.10
CA ILE A 54 0.53 -4.12 -9.95
C ILE A 54 2.03 -4.32 -9.66
N ALA A 55 2.49 -5.58 -9.64
CA ALA A 55 3.89 -5.90 -9.42
C ALA A 55 4.80 -5.32 -10.52
N ARG A 56 4.38 -5.42 -11.78
CA ARG A 56 5.12 -4.82 -12.91
C ARG A 56 5.29 -3.31 -12.74
N ILE A 57 4.22 -2.58 -12.42
CA ILE A 57 4.30 -1.14 -12.18
C ILE A 57 5.20 -0.83 -10.98
N ALA A 58 5.11 -1.60 -9.90
CA ALA A 58 5.95 -1.38 -8.72
C ALA A 58 7.45 -1.48 -9.05
N VAL A 59 7.86 -2.47 -9.85
CA VAL A 59 9.25 -2.68 -10.24
C VAL A 59 9.69 -1.68 -11.32
N ASP A 60 8.90 -1.49 -12.37
CA ASP A 60 9.24 -0.61 -13.48
C ASP A 60 9.38 0.86 -13.03
N GLU A 61 8.57 1.27 -12.06
CA GLU A 61 8.59 2.62 -11.49
C GLU A 61 9.50 2.73 -10.26
N ASP A 62 10.23 1.69 -9.88
CA ASP A 62 11.17 1.69 -8.73
C ASP A 62 10.54 2.29 -7.46
N VAL A 63 9.42 1.71 -7.03
CA VAL A 63 8.65 2.24 -5.90
C VAL A 63 9.25 1.81 -4.55
N ASP A 64 9.27 2.71 -3.58
CA ASP A 64 9.67 2.40 -2.20
C ASP A 64 8.64 1.52 -1.47
N ALA A 65 7.37 1.49 -1.92
CA ALA A 65 6.34 0.69 -1.31
C ALA A 65 5.11 0.43 -2.20
N VAL A 66 4.39 -0.64 -1.89
CA VAL A 66 3.08 -0.96 -2.47
C VAL A 66 2.00 -0.97 -1.40
N GLY A 67 0.99 -0.12 -1.54
CA GLY A 67 -0.23 -0.12 -0.72
C GLY A 67 -1.42 -0.73 -1.46
N LEU A 68 -1.94 -1.85 -0.98
CA LEU A 68 -3.13 -2.51 -1.53
C LEU A 68 -4.38 -2.10 -0.77
N SER A 69 -5.37 -1.53 -1.47
CA SER A 69 -6.69 -1.24 -0.90
C SER A 69 -7.70 -2.31 -1.30
N ILE A 70 -8.21 -3.08 -0.33
CA ILE A 70 -9.05 -4.26 -0.54
C ILE A 70 -10.24 -4.26 0.43
N LEU A 71 -11.45 -4.16 -0.12
CA LEU A 71 -12.72 -4.21 0.60
C LEU A 71 -13.58 -5.42 0.17
N SER A 72 -13.11 -6.25 -0.76
CA SER A 72 -13.87 -7.36 -1.33
C SER A 72 -13.84 -8.66 -0.51
N GLY A 73 -13.11 -8.70 0.60
CA GLY A 73 -12.86 -9.93 1.38
C GLY A 73 -11.79 -10.86 0.80
N SER A 74 -11.24 -10.56 -0.38
CA SER A 74 -10.22 -11.38 -1.05
C SER A 74 -8.77 -11.03 -0.67
N HIS A 75 -8.56 -10.39 0.49
CA HIS A 75 -7.29 -9.74 0.81
C HIS A 75 -6.12 -10.72 0.97
N VAL A 76 -6.31 -11.88 1.62
CA VAL A 76 -5.24 -12.88 1.77
C VAL A 76 -4.76 -13.40 0.41
N GLU A 77 -5.72 -13.75 -0.46
CA GLU A 77 -5.44 -14.27 -1.80
C GLU A 77 -4.73 -13.23 -2.67
N LEU A 78 -5.28 -12.02 -2.75
CA LEU A 78 -4.73 -10.96 -3.61
C LEU A 78 -3.35 -10.51 -3.14
N VAL A 79 -3.12 -10.42 -1.83
CA VAL A 79 -1.80 -10.11 -1.26
C VAL A 79 -0.79 -11.20 -1.60
N ARG A 80 -1.18 -12.47 -1.52
CA ARG A 80 -0.30 -13.58 -1.91
C ARG A 80 0.07 -13.47 -3.39
N GLN A 81 -0.92 -13.33 -4.27
CA GLN A 81 -0.69 -13.21 -5.71
C GLN A 81 0.19 -12.00 -6.07
N THR A 82 -0.02 -10.84 -5.42
CA THR A 82 0.82 -9.66 -5.67
C THR A 82 2.26 -9.88 -5.20
N ARG A 83 2.47 -10.50 -4.04
CA ARG A 83 3.84 -10.78 -3.57
C ARG A 83 4.54 -11.81 -4.44
N ASP A 84 3.85 -12.88 -4.82
CA ASP A 84 4.42 -13.89 -5.72
C ASP A 84 4.84 -13.24 -7.05
N SER A 85 4.00 -12.34 -7.59
CA SER A 85 4.31 -11.57 -8.80
C SER A 85 5.48 -10.59 -8.61
N LEU A 86 5.62 -9.98 -7.43
CA LEU A 86 6.76 -9.11 -7.11
C LEU A 86 8.06 -9.92 -7.07
N ALA A 87 8.06 -11.07 -6.40
CA ALA A 87 9.22 -11.95 -6.33
C ALA A 87 9.66 -12.46 -7.70
N ASP A 88 8.70 -12.82 -8.57
CA ASP A 88 9.00 -13.23 -9.95
C ASP A 88 9.69 -12.13 -10.79
N LEU A 89 9.53 -10.86 -10.39
CA LEU A 89 10.12 -9.69 -11.04
C LEU A 89 11.34 -9.12 -10.31
N GLY A 90 11.79 -9.74 -9.22
CA GLY A 90 12.92 -9.26 -8.40
C GLY A 90 12.58 -8.08 -7.48
N GLY A 91 11.29 -7.89 -7.16
CA GLY A 91 10.77 -6.84 -6.27
C GLY A 91 10.35 -7.37 -4.90
N GLU A 92 10.88 -8.50 -4.44
CA GLU A 92 10.51 -9.14 -3.17
C GLU A 92 10.78 -8.28 -1.93
N ASP A 93 11.74 -7.36 -2.02
CA ASP A 93 12.12 -6.47 -0.93
C ASP A 93 11.22 -5.23 -0.82
N ILE A 94 10.34 -4.99 -1.80
CA ILE A 94 9.43 -3.84 -1.77
C ILE A 94 8.38 -4.06 -0.67
N PRO A 95 8.35 -3.23 0.38
CA PRO A 95 7.41 -3.41 1.48
C PRO A 95 5.97 -3.24 1.01
N MET A 96 5.11 -4.15 1.48
CA MET A 96 3.69 -4.14 1.14
C MET A 96 2.83 -3.74 2.34
N PHE A 97 1.95 -2.77 2.13
CA PHE A 97 0.90 -2.39 3.05
C PHE A 97 -0.45 -2.86 2.54
N VAL A 98 -1.37 -3.20 3.44
CA VAL A 98 -2.72 -3.60 3.06
C VAL A 98 -3.72 -2.81 3.87
N GLY A 99 -4.75 -2.25 3.23
CA GLY A 99 -5.81 -1.56 3.92
C GLY A 99 -7.21 -1.80 3.38
N GLY A 100 -8.22 -1.54 4.20
CA GLY A 100 -9.62 -1.76 3.88
C GLY A 100 -10.38 -2.48 4.99
N THR A 101 -11.41 -3.24 4.63
CA THR A 101 -12.21 -4.03 5.58
C THR A 101 -11.58 -5.40 5.74
N ILE A 102 -10.71 -5.53 6.73
CA ILE A 102 -9.89 -6.72 6.96
C ILE A 102 -10.23 -7.30 8.34
N PRO A 103 -10.89 -8.48 8.41
CA PRO A 103 -11.19 -9.16 9.67
C PRO A 103 -9.92 -9.44 10.48
N GLY A 104 -10.01 -9.33 11.82
CA GLY A 104 -8.86 -9.56 12.70
C GLY A 104 -8.23 -10.95 12.55
N ASP A 105 -9.06 -11.97 12.30
CA ASP A 105 -8.63 -13.37 12.13
C ASP A 105 -7.70 -13.56 10.92
N ASP A 106 -7.77 -12.68 9.92
CA ASP A 106 -6.94 -12.75 8.72
C ASP A 106 -5.60 -12.01 8.88
N HIS A 107 -5.40 -11.23 9.96
CA HIS A 107 -4.21 -10.41 10.12
C HIS A 107 -2.93 -11.24 10.25
N ASP A 108 -3.00 -12.38 10.95
CA ASP A 108 -1.84 -13.25 11.13
C ASP A 108 -1.43 -13.91 9.82
N ALA A 109 -2.40 -14.30 8.99
CA ALA A 109 -2.12 -14.78 7.64
C ALA A 109 -1.43 -13.69 6.80
N LEU A 110 -1.92 -12.45 6.84
CA LEU A 110 -1.29 -11.33 6.13
C LEU A 110 0.13 -11.01 6.62
N ARG A 111 0.39 -11.11 7.93
CA ARG A 111 1.73 -10.93 8.50
C ARG A 111 2.69 -12.05 8.10
N GLN A 112 2.24 -13.31 8.10
CA GLN A 112 3.04 -14.45 7.63
C GLN A 112 3.39 -14.35 6.15
N LEU A 113 2.52 -13.71 5.39
CA LEU A 113 2.75 -13.35 4.02
C LEU A 113 3.86 -12.26 3.94
N GLY A 114 4.07 -11.42 4.96
CA GLY A 114 5.11 -10.38 4.94
C GLY A 114 4.56 -8.99 4.64
N VAL A 115 3.26 -8.79 4.90
CA VAL A 115 2.66 -7.45 4.92
C VAL A 115 3.28 -6.66 6.09
N ALA A 116 3.84 -5.50 5.78
CA ALA A 116 4.54 -4.65 6.74
C ALA A 116 3.57 -4.03 7.77
N ARG A 117 2.42 -3.53 7.31
CA ARG A 117 1.33 -3.01 8.16
C ARG A 117 -0.04 -3.25 7.53
N ILE A 118 -1.04 -3.39 8.39
CA ILE A 118 -2.45 -3.59 8.05
C ILE A 118 -3.23 -2.36 8.53
N PHE A 119 -3.92 -1.67 7.64
CA PHE A 119 -4.66 -0.44 7.91
C PHE A 119 -6.18 -0.66 7.75
N THR A 120 -6.88 -0.79 8.87
CA THR A 120 -8.34 -0.99 8.83
C THR A 120 -9.07 0.34 8.60
N SER A 121 -10.33 0.27 8.15
CA SER A 121 -11.19 1.44 7.91
C SER A 121 -11.47 2.29 9.15
N GLU A 122 -11.13 1.80 10.34
CA GLU A 122 -11.33 2.50 11.63
C GLU A 122 -10.12 3.35 12.04
N MET A 123 -8.96 3.13 11.40
CA MET A 123 -7.73 3.86 11.73
C MET A 123 -7.80 5.31 11.29
N GLN A 124 -7.21 6.19 12.10
CA GLN A 124 -7.13 7.60 11.77
C GLN A 124 -6.04 7.83 10.72
N LEU A 125 -6.32 8.74 9.79
CA LEU A 125 -5.42 9.05 8.68
C LEU A 125 -4.00 9.45 9.13
N PRO A 126 -3.80 10.29 10.17
CA PRO A 126 -2.46 10.61 10.66
C PRO A 126 -1.68 9.38 11.12
N ASP A 127 -2.34 8.42 11.79
CA ASP A 127 -1.69 7.20 12.28
C ASP A 127 -1.20 6.33 11.12
N VAL A 128 -1.97 6.27 10.03
CA VAL A 128 -1.57 5.56 8.80
C VAL A 128 -0.30 6.19 8.23
N ILE A 129 -0.26 7.52 8.09
CA ILE A 129 0.90 8.23 7.54
C ILE A 129 2.14 8.03 8.42
N THR A 130 1.99 8.16 9.74
CA THR A 130 3.09 7.93 10.69
C THR A 130 3.64 6.52 10.55
N GLN A 131 2.79 5.49 10.52
CA GLN A 131 3.26 4.10 10.41
C GLN A 131 3.89 3.78 9.05
N VAL A 132 3.42 4.38 7.95
CA VAL A 132 4.07 4.25 6.64
C VAL A 132 5.46 4.90 6.69
N ALA A 133 5.57 6.10 7.25
CA ALA A 133 6.85 6.79 7.38
C ALA A 133 7.86 6.02 8.25
N GLU A 134 7.41 5.40 9.35
CA GLU A 134 8.26 4.56 10.20
C GLU A 134 8.84 3.34 9.48
N VAL A 135 8.07 2.74 8.56
CA VAL A 135 8.54 1.59 7.77
C VAL A 135 9.51 2.01 6.66
N LEU A 136 9.37 3.23 6.14
CA LEU A 136 10.17 3.74 5.02
C LEU A 136 11.34 4.65 5.44
N ALA A 137 11.52 4.90 6.74
CA ALA A 137 12.62 5.68 7.30
C ALA A 137 13.97 4.97 7.12
#